data_AF-A0A420S7V3-F1
#
_entry.id   AF-A0A420S7V3-F1
#
_cell.length_a   1.000
_cell.length_b   1.000
_cell.length_c   1.000
_cell.angle_alpha   90.00
_cell.angle_beta   90.00
_cell.angle_gamma   90.00
#
_symmetry.space_group_name_H-M   'P 1'
#
loop_
_entity.id
_entity.type
_entity.pdbx_description
1 polymer ?
#
loop_
_entity_poly.entity_id
_entity_poly.type
_entity_poly.pdbx_seq_one_letter_code
_entity_poly.pdbx_strand_id
1 'polypeptide(L)'
;MHLLRIFEGANSEYHWFLRQRFRDRIRQTYSQPTSYVDDRNWFCQLSLVLALGQALEKEPKQESEETNDPWDFNQPSTPLDLFGQAVSLFIISETLTLENLETLNLMAYYCHFTNRPKAAVIYISQSVALSRLLQLDDPEIYQPKISERQDSKSRCITKEHMLRLWWTTVCLDKTLASELEMTPVDLSPSLELPLPSSEGLSPEDEEEFFDLELLLAEIRS
;
A
#
# COMPACT_ATOMS: atom_id res chain seq x y z
N MET A 1 9.15 -14.61 -2.89
CA MET A 1 8.05 -14.55 -3.89
C MET A 1 6.75 -15.16 -3.40
N HIS A 2 6.76 -16.23 -2.60
CA HIS A 2 5.54 -16.86 -2.07
C HIS A 2 4.65 -15.90 -1.27
N LEU A 3 5.19 -15.28 -0.22
CA LEU A 3 4.45 -14.33 0.64
C LEU A 3 3.86 -13.14 -0.12
N LEU A 4 4.57 -12.62 -1.14
CA LEU A 4 4.04 -11.57 -2.02
C LEU A 4 2.80 -12.03 -2.79
N ARG A 5 2.76 -13.29 -3.25
CA ARG A 5 1.58 -13.81 -3.96
C ARG A 5 0.39 -13.98 -3.02
N ILE A 6 0.64 -14.40 -1.78
CA ILE A 6 -0.41 -14.46 -0.74
C ILE A 6 -0.95 -13.07 -0.49
N PHE A 7 -0.07 -12.09 -0.26
CA PHE A 7 -0.45 -10.70 -0.08
C PHE A 7 -1.29 -10.18 -1.26
N GLU A 8 -0.78 -10.28 -2.49
CA GLU A 8 -1.50 -9.76 -3.65
C GLU A 8 -2.84 -10.46 -3.91
N GLY A 9 -2.93 -11.76 -3.60
CA GLY A 9 -4.16 -12.52 -3.80
C GLY A 9 -5.24 -12.25 -2.75
N ALA A 10 -4.85 -11.90 -1.53
CA ALA A 10 -5.78 -11.66 -0.43
C ALA A 10 -6.20 -10.19 -0.28
N ASN A 11 -5.47 -9.25 -0.90
CA ASN A 11 -5.67 -7.81 -0.75
C ASN A 11 -5.89 -7.12 -2.10
N SER A 12 -6.57 -7.79 -3.03
CA SER A 12 -6.78 -7.30 -4.39
C SER A 12 -7.82 -6.18 -4.50
N GLU A 13 -8.60 -5.95 -3.44
CA GLU A 13 -9.64 -4.93 -3.32
C GLU A 13 -9.09 -3.51 -3.18
N TYR A 14 -7.82 -3.38 -2.81
CA TYR A 14 -7.15 -2.10 -2.66
C TYR A 14 -5.92 -2.01 -3.56
N HIS A 15 -5.52 -0.77 -3.87
CA HIS A 15 -4.28 -0.52 -4.62
C HIS A 15 -3.17 -0.09 -3.66
N TRP A 16 -2.12 -0.90 -3.58
CA TRP A 16 -1.04 -0.70 -2.60
C TRP A 16 0.22 -0.08 -3.18
N PHE A 17 0.61 -0.49 -4.37
CA PHE A 17 1.83 -0.10 -5.07
C PHE A 17 1.78 -0.57 -6.53
N LEU A 18 2.74 -0.14 -7.35
CA LEU A 18 2.89 -0.66 -8.72
C LEU A 18 3.47 -2.08 -8.70
N ARG A 19 2.66 -3.08 -9.05
CA ARG A 19 2.90 -4.50 -8.81
C ARG A 19 4.13 -5.03 -9.54
N GLN A 20 4.28 -4.73 -10.83
CA GLN A 20 5.40 -5.28 -11.60
C GLN A 20 6.70 -4.63 -11.17
N ARG A 21 6.72 -3.31 -10.96
CA ARG A 21 7.88 -2.61 -10.38
C ARG A 21 8.27 -3.14 -9.01
N PHE A 22 7.31 -3.41 -8.14
CA PHE A 22 7.58 -3.97 -6.82
C PHE A 22 8.20 -5.38 -6.92
N ARG A 23 7.65 -6.23 -7.80
CA ARG A 23 8.19 -7.57 -8.10
C ARG A 23 9.60 -7.51 -8.66
N ASP A 24 9.87 -6.59 -9.57
CA ASP A 24 11.19 -6.38 -10.15
C ASP A 24 12.19 -5.89 -9.11
N ARG A 25 11.81 -4.95 -8.24
CA ARG A 25 12.67 -4.47 -7.16
C ARG A 25 13.00 -5.57 -6.15
N ILE A 26 12.06 -6.49 -5.87
CA ILE A 26 12.34 -7.72 -5.11
C ILE A 26 13.40 -8.56 -5.83
N ARG A 27 13.19 -8.89 -7.11
CA ARG A 27 14.13 -9.72 -7.88
C ARG A 27 15.52 -9.10 -7.89
N GLN A 28 15.60 -7.78 -8.06
CA GLN A 28 16.86 -7.03 -8.07
C GLN A 28 17.52 -7.02 -6.69
N THR A 29 16.76 -6.84 -5.61
CA THR A 29 17.28 -6.92 -4.22
C THR A 29 17.96 -8.25 -3.93
N TYR A 30 17.38 -9.36 -4.38
CA TYR A 30 17.98 -10.69 -4.17
C TYR A 30 19.10 -11.01 -5.16
N SER A 31 19.05 -10.48 -6.38
CA SER A 31 20.07 -10.72 -7.41
C SER A 31 21.31 -9.84 -7.25
N GLN A 32 21.14 -8.64 -6.67
CA GLN A 32 22.17 -7.65 -6.45
C GLN A 32 21.99 -6.98 -5.06
N PRO A 33 22.36 -7.67 -3.97
CA PRO A 33 22.09 -7.21 -2.60
C PRO A 33 22.67 -5.83 -2.26
N THR A 34 23.72 -5.41 -2.97
CA THR A 34 24.38 -4.12 -2.76
C THR A 34 23.62 -2.93 -3.36
N SER A 35 22.64 -3.15 -4.24
CA SER A 35 22.01 -2.08 -5.02
C SER A 35 21.00 -1.24 -4.22
N TYR A 36 20.51 -1.73 -3.08
CA TYR A 36 19.47 -1.09 -2.28
C TYR A 36 19.81 -0.96 -0.79
N VAL A 37 21.05 -1.20 -0.39
CA VAL A 37 21.43 -1.35 1.04
C VAL A 37 21.01 -0.15 1.89
N ASP A 38 21.01 1.05 1.32
CA ASP A 38 20.66 2.29 2.03
C ASP A 38 19.20 2.73 1.84
N ASP A 39 18.41 1.94 1.09
CA ASP A 39 17.03 2.29 0.75
C ASP A 39 16.06 1.86 1.86
N ARG A 40 15.97 2.70 2.89
CA ARG A 40 15.11 2.46 4.06
C ARG A 40 13.63 2.35 3.69
N ASN A 41 13.16 3.17 2.75
CA ASN A 41 11.76 3.17 2.32
C ASN A 41 11.40 1.84 1.64
N TRP A 42 12.29 1.36 0.78
CA TRP A 42 12.15 0.05 0.17
C TRP A 42 12.02 -1.07 1.21
N PHE A 43 12.97 -1.15 2.13
CA PHE A 43 12.95 -2.20 3.15
C PHE A 43 11.79 -2.07 4.12
N CYS A 44 11.31 -0.85 4.37
CA CYS A 44 10.08 -0.62 5.13
C CYS A 44 8.88 -1.26 4.45
N GLN A 45 8.61 -0.90 3.18
CA GLN A 45 7.50 -1.45 2.42
C GLN A 45 7.61 -2.97 2.25
N LEU A 46 8.80 -3.46 1.90
CA LEU A 46 9.05 -4.90 1.77
C LEU A 46 8.75 -5.63 3.08
N SER A 47 9.18 -5.10 4.22
CA SER A 47 8.91 -5.69 5.53
C SER A 47 7.41 -5.73 5.84
N LEU A 48 6.64 -4.69 5.49
CA LEU A 48 5.17 -4.68 5.66
C LEU A 48 4.48 -5.72 4.79
N VAL A 49 4.85 -5.81 3.52
CA VAL A 49 4.26 -6.80 2.59
C VAL A 49 4.58 -8.23 3.04
N LEU A 50 5.79 -8.47 3.53
CA LEU A 50 6.16 -9.77 4.10
C LEU A 50 5.40 -10.06 5.41
N ALA A 51 5.26 -9.06 6.29
CA ALA A 51 4.51 -9.19 7.54
C ALA A 51 3.04 -9.55 7.27
N LEU A 52 2.38 -8.83 6.36
CA LEU A 52 1.01 -9.10 5.94
C LEU A 52 0.90 -10.48 5.29
N GLY A 53 1.78 -10.81 4.34
CA GLY A 53 1.79 -12.11 3.68
C GLY A 53 1.93 -13.27 4.66
N GLN A 54 2.78 -13.14 5.69
CA GLN A 54 2.93 -14.17 6.73
C GLN A 54 1.73 -14.23 7.67
N ALA A 55 1.12 -13.08 8.02
CA ALA A 55 -0.05 -13.04 8.88
C ALA A 55 -1.26 -13.70 8.20
N LEU A 56 -1.42 -13.49 6.90
CA LEU A 56 -2.42 -14.12 6.04
C LEU A 56 -2.16 -15.61 5.81
N GLU A 57 -0.90 -16.04 5.76
CA GLU A 57 -0.55 -17.46 5.64
C GLU A 57 -0.93 -18.28 6.89
N LYS A 58 -0.98 -17.63 8.07
CA LYS A 58 -1.14 -18.28 9.38
C LYS A 58 -2.58 -18.40 9.89
N GLU A 59 -3.60 -17.96 9.14
CA GLU A 59 -4.98 -18.38 9.42
C GLU A 59 -5.13 -19.91 9.22
N PRO A 60 -5.82 -20.62 10.13
CA PRO A 60 -5.20 -21.67 10.92
C PRO A 60 -4.97 -22.99 10.17
N LYS A 61 -3.71 -23.42 10.13
CA LYS A 61 -3.37 -24.85 10.24
C LYS A 61 -2.85 -25.08 11.65
N GLN A 62 -3.48 -26.05 12.31
CA GLN A 62 -3.28 -26.48 13.70
C GLN A 62 -1.85 -26.27 14.21
N GLU A 63 -1.75 -25.66 15.38
CA GLU A 63 -0.51 -25.52 16.16
C GLU A 63 0.20 -26.86 16.26
N SER A 64 1.25 -27.05 15.47
CA SER A 64 2.31 -27.98 15.83
C SER A 64 3.10 -27.30 16.94
N GLU A 65 2.97 -27.84 18.15
CA GLU A 65 3.82 -27.54 19.31
C GLU A 65 5.27 -27.90 18.99
N GLU A 66 5.93 -27.09 18.14
CA GLU A 66 7.38 -27.14 18.01
C GLU A 66 7.96 -26.25 19.12
N THR A 67 8.82 -26.88 19.91
CA THR A 67 9.44 -26.33 21.11
C THR A 67 10.39 -25.21 20.67
N ASN A 68 9.88 -23.98 20.58
CA ASN A 68 10.67 -22.81 20.20
C ASN A 68 11.69 -22.51 21.29
N ASP A 69 12.97 -22.75 21.01
CA ASP A 69 14.09 -22.26 21.82
C ASP A 69 14.13 -20.71 21.68
N PRO A 70 13.98 -19.94 22.78
CA PRO A 70 14.04 -18.48 22.74
C PRO A 70 15.38 -17.91 22.26
N TRP A 71 16.43 -18.74 22.16
CA TRP A 71 17.78 -18.35 21.75
C TRP A 71 18.18 -18.84 20.35
N ASP A 72 17.25 -19.43 19.58
CA ASP A 72 17.52 -19.78 18.20
C ASP A 72 17.44 -18.54 17.28
N PHE A 73 18.59 -17.93 17.02
CA PHE A 73 18.74 -16.79 16.11
C PHE A 73 18.40 -17.11 14.64
N ASN A 74 18.15 -18.38 14.29
CA ASN A 74 17.71 -18.77 12.95
C ASN A 74 16.18 -18.87 12.83
N GLN A 75 15.43 -18.55 13.90
CA GLN A 75 13.98 -18.52 13.80
C GLN A 75 13.53 -17.49 12.76
N PRO A 76 12.62 -17.87 11.84
CA PRO A 76 12.07 -16.92 10.88
C PRO A 76 11.37 -15.80 11.63
N SER A 77 11.69 -14.55 11.28
CA SER A 77 11.08 -13.36 11.88
C SER A 77 9.56 -13.48 11.85
N THR A 78 8.92 -13.20 12.98
CA THR A 78 7.46 -13.22 13.06
C THR A 78 6.85 -12.04 12.29
N PRO A 79 5.55 -12.08 11.93
CA PRO A 79 4.88 -10.92 11.33
C PRO A 79 5.04 -9.64 12.15
N LEU A 80 5.02 -9.77 13.49
CA LEU A 80 5.19 -8.65 14.41
C LEU A 80 6.61 -8.08 14.38
N ASP A 81 7.64 -8.93 14.26
CA ASP A 81 9.03 -8.48 14.17
C ASP A 81 9.26 -7.71 12.86
N LEU A 82 8.72 -8.22 11.74
CA LEU A 82 8.78 -7.56 10.44
C LEU A 82 8.03 -6.21 10.46
N PHE A 83 6.87 -6.14 11.11
CA PHE A 83 6.17 -4.87 11.30
C PHE A 83 6.99 -3.90 12.18
N GLY A 84 7.59 -4.38 13.27
CA GLY A 84 8.48 -3.57 14.10
C GLY A 84 9.68 -3.02 13.33
N GLN A 85 10.27 -3.85 12.47
CA GLN A 85 11.33 -3.45 11.55
C GLN A 85 10.85 -2.36 10.58
N ALA A 86 9.68 -2.52 9.96
CA ALA A 86 9.10 -1.51 9.08
C ALA A 86 8.92 -0.17 9.81
N VAL A 87 8.32 -0.18 11.00
CA VAL A 87 8.14 1.03 11.82
C VAL A 87 9.48 1.70 12.14
N SER A 88 10.54 0.93 12.41
CA SER A 88 11.88 1.47 12.69
C SER A 88 12.56 2.08 11.46
N LEU A 89 12.22 1.59 10.26
CA LEU A 89 12.79 2.04 8.99
C LEU A 89 12.07 3.26 8.45
N PHE A 90 10.76 3.38 8.73
CA PHE A 90 9.91 4.44 8.21
C PHE A 90 10.32 5.81 8.74
N ILE A 91 10.73 6.68 7.81
CA ILE A 91 11.08 8.07 8.07
C ILE A 91 10.47 8.91 6.95
N ILE A 92 9.59 9.83 7.32
CA ILE A 92 9.08 10.84 6.38
C ILE A 92 10.15 11.94 6.26
N SER A 93 10.83 12.00 5.12
CA SER A 93 11.74 13.09 4.77
C SER A 93 10.98 14.38 4.41
N GLU A 94 11.70 15.50 4.31
CA GLU A 94 11.13 16.77 3.84
C GLU A 94 10.48 16.66 2.45
N THR A 95 11.04 15.81 1.59
CA THR A 95 10.42 15.47 0.31
C THR A 95 9.41 14.35 0.51
N LEU A 96 8.14 14.63 0.26
CA LEU A 96 7.06 13.65 0.30
C LEU A 96 7.01 12.88 -1.01
N THR A 97 6.82 11.57 -0.93
CA THR A 97 6.76 10.67 -2.09
C THR A 97 5.49 9.81 -2.03
N LEU A 98 5.09 9.25 -3.18
CA LEU A 98 4.02 8.26 -3.22
C LEU A 98 4.37 7.01 -2.41
N GLU A 99 5.64 6.60 -2.38
CA GLU A 99 6.09 5.47 -1.55
C GLU A 99 5.79 5.68 -0.05
N ASN A 100 5.87 6.93 0.44
CA ASN A 100 5.49 7.24 1.82
C ASN A 100 3.99 7.00 2.04
N LEU A 101 3.14 7.35 1.07
CA LEU A 101 1.70 7.10 1.11
C LEU A 101 1.37 5.61 1.07
N GLU A 102 1.96 4.88 0.12
CA GLU A 102 1.85 3.42 0.01
C GLU A 102 2.20 2.75 1.34
N THR A 103 3.30 3.19 1.97
CA THR A 103 3.78 2.67 3.24
C THR A 103 2.79 2.94 4.37
N LEU A 104 2.27 4.16 4.49
CA LEU A 104 1.31 4.52 5.54
C LEU A 104 -0.01 3.74 5.38
N ASN A 105 -0.49 3.54 4.14
CA ASN A 105 -1.66 2.71 3.87
C ASN A 105 -1.42 1.26 4.28
N LEU A 106 -0.27 0.67 3.95
CA LEU A 106 0.11 -0.67 4.39
C LEU A 106 0.22 -0.78 5.92
N MET A 107 0.76 0.25 6.59
CA MET A 107 0.84 0.28 8.06
C MET A 107 -0.54 0.36 8.72
N ALA A 108 -1.41 1.22 8.20
CA ALA A 108 -2.79 1.35 8.66
C ALA A 108 -3.53 0.03 8.51
N TYR A 109 -3.42 -0.58 7.32
CA TYR A 109 -4.04 -1.86 7.02
C TYR A 109 -3.50 -3.00 7.89
N TYR A 110 -2.18 -3.12 8.08
CA TYR A 110 -1.63 -4.13 8.99
C TYR A 110 -2.16 -3.97 10.42
N CYS A 111 -2.25 -2.72 10.90
CA CYS A 111 -2.77 -2.45 12.24
C CYS A 111 -4.27 -2.75 12.33
N HIS A 112 -5.04 -2.50 11.27
CA HIS A 112 -6.45 -2.91 11.18
C HIS A 112 -6.57 -4.44 11.22
N PHE A 113 -5.89 -5.13 10.31
CA PHE A 113 -5.88 -6.58 10.16
C PHE A 113 -5.47 -7.31 11.47
N THR A 114 -4.51 -6.76 12.22
CA THR A 114 -4.03 -7.33 13.49
C THR A 114 -4.78 -6.83 14.73
N ASN A 115 -5.94 -6.19 14.56
CA ASN A 115 -6.80 -5.68 15.63
C ASN A 115 -6.11 -4.68 16.58
N ARG A 116 -5.42 -3.69 15.99
CA ARG A 116 -4.76 -2.55 16.66
C ARG A 116 -5.38 -1.23 16.21
N PRO A 117 -6.67 -0.99 16.49
CA PRO A 117 -7.46 0.08 15.88
C PRO A 117 -6.89 1.48 16.12
N LYS A 118 -6.35 1.76 17.31
CA LYS A 118 -5.75 3.07 17.61
C LYS A 118 -4.56 3.39 16.72
N ALA A 119 -3.70 2.39 16.46
CA ALA A 119 -2.55 2.56 15.58
C ALA A 119 -3.01 2.70 14.12
N ALA A 120 -4.00 1.91 13.71
CA ALA A 120 -4.60 2.01 12.38
C ALA A 120 -5.14 3.43 12.10
N VAL A 121 -5.90 4.00 13.05
CA VAL A 121 -6.43 5.37 12.96
C VAL A 121 -5.32 6.42 12.86
N ILE A 122 -4.22 6.25 13.60
CA ILE A 122 -3.07 7.18 13.51
C ILE A 122 -2.45 7.14 12.12
N TYR A 123 -2.17 5.95 11.59
CA TYR A 123 -1.54 5.80 10.28
C TYR A 123 -2.46 6.27 9.15
N ILE A 124 -3.75 5.95 9.19
CA ILE A 124 -4.68 6.41 8.14
C ILE A 124 -4.86 7.93 8.18
N SER A 125 -4.88 8.55 9.37
CA SER A 125 -4.91 10.01 9.50
C SER A 125 -3.68 10.65 8.85
N GLN A 126 -2.51 10.02 8.98
CA GLN A 126 -1.28 10.46 8.32
C GLN A 126 -1.35 10.25 6.80
N SER A 127 -1.89 9.13 6.32
CA SER A 127 -2.12 8.89 4.89
C SER A 127 -3.02 9.97 4.28
N VAL A 128 -4.14 10.30 4.93
CA VAL A 128 -5.06 11.35 4.44
C VAL A 128 -4.34 12.71 4.38
N ALA A 129 -3.60 13.08 5.43
CA ALA A 129 -2.83 14.33 5.44
C ALA A 129 -1.76 14.36 4.33
N LEU A 130 -1.04 13.26 4.13
CA LEU A 130 0.03 13.15 3.13
C LEU A 130 -0.53 13.17 1.71
N SER A 131 -1.67 12.52 1.45
CA SER A 131 -2.38 12.59 0.18
C SER A 131 -2.75 14.03 -0.20
N ARG A 132 -3.25 14.82 0.76
CA ARG A 132 -3.57 16.24 0.54
C ARG A 132 -2.32 17.09 0.30
N LEU A 133 -1.22 16.83 1.01
CA LEU A 133 0.06 17.52 0.78
C LEU A 133 0.64 17.22 -0.60
N LEU A 134 0.39 16.02 -1.12
CA LEU A 134 0.72 15.62 -2.49
C LEU A 134 -0.36 16.03 -3.52
N GLN A 135 -1.42 16.71 -3.07
CA GLN A 135 -2.53 17.22 -3.89
C GLN A 135 -3.34 16.14 -4.62
N LEU A 136 -3.37 14.91 -4.10
CA LEU A 136 -4.11 13.81 -4.74
C LEU A 136 -5.62 14.04 -4.80
N ASP A 137 -6.13 14.96 -3.97
CA ASP A 137 -7.52 15.38 -3.90
C ASP A 137 -7.87 16.53 -4.87
N ASP A 138 -6.91 17.04 -5.63
CA ASP A 138 -7.11 18.11 -6.61
C ASP A 138 -7.55 17.55 -7.98
N PRO A 139 -8.80 17.82 -8.44
CA PRO A 139 -9.28 17.35 -9.72
C PRO A 139 -8.49 17.90 -10.92
N GLU A 140 -7.83 19.07 -10.81
CA GLU A 140 -7.05 19.66 -11.89
C GLU A 140 -5.82 18.81 -12.27
N ILE A 141 -5.32 17.98 -11.36
CA ILE A 141 -4.19 17.07 -11.62
C ILE A 141 -4.57 16.01 -12.66
N TYR A 142 -5.81 15.54 -12.63
CA TYR A 142 -6.29 14.45 -13.46
C TYR A 142 -6.84 14.92 -14.81
N GLN A 143 -7.08 16.22 -14.98
CA GLN A 143 -7.55 16.75 -16.26
C GLN A 143 -6.49 16.61 -17.38
N PRO A 144 -6.92 16.31 -18.62
CA PRO A 144 -6.02 16.23 -19.77
C PRO A 144 -5.56 17.64 -20.18
N LYS A 145 -4.24 17.89 -20.22
CA LYS A 145 -3.69 19.18 -20.64
C LYS A 145 -3.36 19.17 -22.14
N ILE A 146 -3.69 20.25 -22.85
CA ILE A 146 -3.59 20.36 -24.32
C ILE A 146 -2.14 20.16 -24.84
N SER A 147 -1.12 20.38 -24.00
CA SER A 147 0.31 20.29 -24.34
C SER A 147 0.93 18.88 -24.25
N GLU A 148 0.18 17.84 -23.90
CA GLU A 148 0.75 16.56 -23.42
C GLU A 148 1.07 15.50 -24.51
N ARG A 149 1.39 15.92 -25.74
CA ARG A 149 1.45 15.00 -26.89
C ARG A 149 2.68 14.09 -27.00
N GLN A 150 3.71 14.19 -26.14
CA GLN A 150 4.96 13.44 -26.33
C GLN A 150 5.48 12.61 -25.13
N ASP A 151 4.87 12.71 -23.94
CA ASP A 151 5.32 11.98 -22.74
C ASP A 151 4.14 11.26 -22.03
N SER A 152 3.15 10.84 -22.83
CA SER A 152 1.81 10.48 -22.35
C SER A 152 1.76 9.20 -21.50
N LYS A 153 2.52 8.17 -21.85
CA LYS A 153 2.40 6.84 -21.21
C LYS A 153 2.81 6.82 -19.74
N SER A 154 4.04 7.24 -19.42
CA SER A 154 4.51 7.26 -18.03
C SER A 154 3.64 8.16 -17.14
N ARG A 155 3.08 9.22 -17.73
CA ARG A 155 2.18 10.13 -17.02
C ARG A 155 0.81 9.51 -16.74
N CYS A 156 0.25 8.73 -17.67
CA CYS A 156 -0.99 7.99 -17.46
C CYS A 156 -0.86 7.02 -16.27
N ILE A 157 0.23 6.24 -16.22
CA ILE A 157 0.48 5.32 -15.09
C ILE A 157 0.57 6.08 -13.78
N THR A 158 1.34 7.17 -13.73
CA THR A 158 1.48 7.96 -12.50
C THR A 158 0.15 8.57 -12.06
N LYS A 159 -0.66 9.12 -12.97
CA LYS A 159 -1.97 9.68 -12.64
C LYS A 159 -2.92 8.60 -12.10
N GLU A 160 -3.00 7.44 -12.76
CA GLU A 160 -3.83 6.33 -12.27
C GLU A 160 -3.33 5.78 -10.94
N HIS A 161 -2.02 5.71 -10.74
CA HIS A 161 -1.43 5.30 -9.47
C HIS A 161 -1.80 6.24 -8.33
N MET A 162 -1.69 7.55 -8.54
CA MET A 162 -2.11 8.57 -7.59
C MET A 162 -3.61 8.45 -7.26
N LEU A 163 -4.44 8.31 -8.30
CA LEU A 163 -5.89 8.23 -8.15
C LEU A 163 -6.31 6.97 -7.38
N ARG A 164 -5.72 5.82 -7.70
CA ARG A 164 -6.01 4.55 -7.00
C ARG A 164 -5.52 4.56 -5.56
N LEU A 165 -4.37 5.19 -5.27
CA LEU A 165 -3.90 5.40 -3.89
C LEU A 165 -4.80 6.33 -3.09
N TRP A 166 -5.29 7.40 -3.71
CA TRP A 166 -6.26 8.30 -3.09
C TRP A 166 -7.51 7.53 -2.67
N TRP A 167 -8.14 6.83 -3.60
CA TRP A 167 -9.36 6.08 -3.33
C TRP A 167 -9.16 4.95 -2.32
N THR A 168 -8.01 4.26 -2.38
CA THR A 168 -7.64 3.27 -1.35
C THR A 168 -7.57 3.91 0.04
N THR A 169 -6.94 5.08 0.16
CA THR A 169 -6.85 5.82 1.43
C THR A 169 -8.23 6.20 1.95
N VAL A 170 -9.11 6.69 1.08
CA VAL A 170 -10.49 7.07 1.43
C VAL A 170 -11.30 5.85 1.90
N CYS A 171 -11.20 4.72 1.20
CA CYS A 171 -11.91 3.50 1.59
C CYS A 171 -11.42 2.98 2.95
N LEU A 172 -10.10 2.92 3.19
CA LEU A 172 -9.55 2.51 4.48
C LEU A 172 -10.00 3.43 5.63
N ASP A 173 -10.02 4.74 5.43
CA ASP A 173 -10.49 5.71 6.43
C ASP A 173 -11.98 5.50 6.76
N LYS A 174 -12.82 5.33 5.73
CA LYS A 174 -14.25 5.02 5.91
C LYS A 174 -14.47 3.73 6.68
N THR A 175 -13.78 2.66 6.31
CA THR A 175 -13.89 1.34 6.98
C THR A 175 -13.53 1.45 8.45
N LEU A 176 -12.38 2.06 8.75
CA LEU A 176 -11.92 2.24 10.14
C LEU A 176 -12.87 3.13 10.96
N ALA A 177 -13.37 4.21 10.36
CA ALA A 177 -14.32 5.09 11.03
C ALA A 177 -15.64 4.40 11.33
N SER A 178 -16.18 3.64 10.38
CA SER A 178 -17.41 2.86 10.52
C SER A 178 -17.30 1.82 11.64
N GLU A 179 -16.23 1.02 11.65
CA GLU A 179 -16.01 -0.02 12.67
C GLU A 179 -15.83 0.53 14.08
N LEU A 180 -15.30 1.76 14.20
CA LEU A 180 -15.03 2.40 15.48
C LEU A 180 -16.11 3.40 15.91
N GLU A 181 -17.22 3.49 15.17
CA GLU A 181 -18.30 4.48 15.39
C GLU A 181 -17.75 5.92 15.45
N MET A 182 -16.72 6.20 14.65
CA MET A 182 -16.08 7.50 14.52
C MET A 182 -16.48 8.19 13.23
N THR A 183 -16.24 9.49 13.16
CA THR A 183 -16.32 10.22 11.90
C THR A 183 -15.03 10.02 11.10
N PRO A 184 -15.10 9.71 9.79
CA PRO A 184 -13.92 9.65 8.92
C PRO A 184 -13.09 10.94 8.96
N VAL A 185 -11.78 10.81 8.79
CA VAL A 185 -10.86 11.96 8.69
C VAL A 185 -11.13 12.74 7.39
N ASP A 186 -11.49 12.04 6.32
CA ASP A 186 -12.00 12.64 5.10
C ASP A 186 -13.53 12.66 5.07
N LEU A 187 -14.10 13.82 5.40
CA LEU A 187 -15.54 14.00 5.59
C LEU A 187 -16.32 14.03 4.26
N SER A 188 -15.66 14.41 3.17
CA SER A 188 -16.25 14.55 1.85
C SER A 188 -15.14 14.40 0.80
N PRO A 189 -14.82 13.18 0.33
CA PRO A 189 -13.97 13.04 -0.84
C PRO A 189 -14.61 13.86 -1.96
N SER A 190 -13.81 14.69 -2.65
CA SER A 190 -14.34 15.58 -3.67
C SER A 190 -15.14 14.78 -4.69
N LEU A 191 -16.45 15.06 -4.79
CA LEU A 191 -17.36 14.44 -5.77
C LEU A 191 -16.93 14.73 -7.22
N GLU A 192 -15.98 15.64 -7.40
CA GLU A 192 -15.43 16.05 -8.69
C GLU A 192 -14.23 15.19 -9.12
N LEU A 193 -13.68 14.36 -8.23
CA LEU A 193 -12.58 13.46 -8.59
C LEU A 193 -13.07 12.32 -9.49
N PRO A 194 -12.31 11.99 -10.55
CA PRO A 194 -12.65 10.86 -11.40
C PRO A 194 -12.56 9.54 -10.61
N LEU A 195 -13.34 8.55 -11.03
CA LEU A 195 -13.14 7.17 -10.58
C LEU A 195 -11.90 6.58 -11.28
N PRO A 196 -11.19 5.64 -10.63
CA PRO A 196 -10.10 4.91 -11.26
C PRO A 196 -10.51 4.25 -12.58
N SER A 197 -9.60 4.20 -13.54
CA SER A 197 -9.85 3.61 -14.85
C SER A 197 -8.63 2.88 -15.40
N SER A 198 -8.84 2.03 -16.39
CA SER A 198 -7.76 1.49 -17.23
C SER A 198 -7.73 2.13 -18.63
N GLU A 199 -8.61 3.11 -18.89
CA GLU A 199 -8.66 3.80 -20.17
C GLU A 199 -7.33 4.50 -20.50
N GLY A 200 -6.77 4.18 -21.66
CA GLY A 200 -5.52 4.77 -22.13
C GLY A 200 -4.25 4.10 -21.59
N LEU A 201 -4.37 3.08 -20.74
CA LEU A 201 -3.26 2.21 -20.37
C LEU A 201 -2.98 1.18 -21.47
N SER A 202 -1.72 0.76 -21.60
CA SER A 202 -1.38 -0.41 -22.40
C SER A 202 -1.59 -1.70 -21.58
N PRO A 203 -1.73 -2.87 -22.23
CA PRO A 203 -1.88 -4.14 -21.51
C PRO A 203 -0.73 -4.40 -20.52
N GLU A 204 0.49 -4.00 -20.87
CA GLU A 204 1.65 -4.12 -19.98
C GLU A 204 1.56 -3.18 -18.77
N ASP A 205 1.01 -1.97 -18.96
CA ASP A 205 0.82 -0.99 -17.88
C ASP A 205 -0.34 -1.38 -16.96
N GLU A 206 -1.38 -2.04 -17.47
CA GLU A 206 -2.48 -2.56 -16.67
C GLU A 206 -2.01 -3.57 -15.62
N GLU A 207 -0.97 -4.36 -15.92
CA GLU A 207 -0.38 -5.32 -14.99
C GLU A 207 0.26 -4.67 -13.76
N GLU A 208 0.54 -3.36 -13.80
CA GLU A 208 1.07 -2.62 -12.65
C GLU A 208 0.03 -2.45 -11.55
N PHE A 209 -1.26 -2.61 -11.85
CA PHE A 209 -2.33 -2.29 -10.92
C PHE A 209 -3.00 -3.53 -10.32
N PHE A 210 -3.60 -3.33 -9.15
CA PHE A 210 -4.50 -4.29 -8.51
C PHE A 210 -5.88 -4.30 -9.20
N ASP A 211 -6.77 -5.19 -8.76
CA ASP A 211 -8.06 -5.42 -9.42
C ASP A 211 -8.93 -4.15 -9.37
N LEU A 212 -9.23 -3.60 -10.54
CA LEU A 212 -9.99 -2.37 -10.67
C LEU A 212 -11.44 -2.53 -10.20
N GLU A 213 -12.07 -3.66 -10.51
CA GLU A 213 -13.48 -3.86 -10.22
C GLU A 213 -13.73 -4.02 -8.72
N LEU A 214 -12.80 -4.70 -8.01
CA LEU A 214 -12.87 -4.80 -6.57
C LEU A 214 -12.68 -3.44 -5.89
N LEU A 215 -11.72 -2.62 -6.34
CA LEU A 215 -11.55 -1.26 -5.83
C LEU A 215 -12.79 -0.39 -6.10
N LEU A 216 -13.39 -0.48 -7.29
CA LEU A 216 -14.62 0.24 -7.61
C LEU A 216 -15.81 -0.22 -6.75
N ALA A 217 -15.85 -1.49 -6.35
CA ALA A 217 -16.85 -1.99 -5.41
C ALA A 217 -16.65 -1.36 -4.01
N GLU A 218 -15.41 -1.30 -3.51
CA GLU A 218 -15.07 -0.67 -2.24
C GLU A 218 -15.38 0.84 -2.22
N ILE A 219 -15.17 1.56 -3.33
CA ILE A 219 -15.48 3.00 -3.42
C ILE A 219 -16.99 3.26 -3.29
N ARG A 220 -17.81 2.32 -3.77
CA ARG A 220 -19.28 2.44 -3.82
C ARG A 220 -19.97 1.91 -2.56
N SER A 221 -19.24 1.20 -1.70
CA SER A 221 -19.68 0.77 -0.37
C SER A 221 -19.90 1.96 0.57
#